data_AF-U4KS93-F1
#
_entry.id   AF-U4KS93-F1
#
_cell.length_a   1.000
_cell.length_b   1.000
_cell.length_c   1.000
_cell.angle_alpha   90.00
_cell.angle_beta   90.00
_cell.angle_gamma   90.00
#
_symmetry.space_group_name_H-M   'P 1'
#
loop_
_entity.id
_entity.type
_entity.pdbx_description
1 polymer ?
#
loop_
_entity_poly.entity_id
_entity_poly.type
_entity_poly.pdbx_seq_one_letter_code
_entity_poly.pdbx_strand_id
1 'polypeptide(L)'
;MIDYNIILTKLNQTLTIIRELTSVEFISNQEVTDVDKNAKKSIKLGKKADEYICQLVRSKEGIEKYRYWLSSTIDYQRWNAAFNMYPLFPKECFKILLECEKKCNEELEKSDMNVVINLYSKSFDNDNILYRRLKKIYNVDDLSLISRERL
;
A
#
# COMPACT_ATOMS: atom_id res chain seq x y z
N MET A 1 -24.23 9.03 0.66
CA MET A 1 -23.60 8.43 -0.54
C MET A 1 -22.39 9.28 -0.88
N ILE A 2 -21.19 8.70 -0.87
CA ILE A 2 -19.98 9.40 -1.34
C ILE A 2 -20.00 9.35 -2.88
N ASP A 3 -19.82 10.49 -3.52
CA ASP A 3 -19.85 10.63 -4.98
C ASP A 3 -18.74 9.79 -5.65
N TYR A 4 -19.12 8.97 -6.64
CA TYR A 4 -18.22 8.13 -7.42
C TYR A 4 -17.06 8.93 -8.04
N ASN A 5 -17.30 10.18 -8.44
CA ASN A 5 -16.28 11.06 -9.01
C ASN A 5 -15.23 11.48 -7.98
N ILE A 6 -15.62 11.63 -6.71
CA ILE A 6 -14.69 11.91 -5.61
C ILE A 6 -13.76 10.71 -5.43
N ILE A 7 -14.29 9.49 -5.44
CA ILE A 7 -13.51 8.26 -5.27
C ILE A 7 -12.52 8.08 -6.42
N LEU A 8 -12.96 8.27 -7.67
CA LEU A 8 -12.10 8.18 -8.85
C LEU A 8 -10.97 9.22 -8.81
N THR A 9 -11.28 10.44 -8.37
CA THR A 9 -10.29 11.51 -8.20
C THR A 9 -9.24 11.15 -7.15
N LYS A 10 -9.67 10.64 -5.98
CA LYS A 10 -8.75 10.22 -4.92
C LYS A 10 -7.86 9.07 -5.34
N LEU A 11 -8.43 8.12 -6.07
CA LEU A 11 -7.72 6.97 -6.61
C LEU A 11 -6.63 7.40 -7.60
N ASN A 12 -6.94 8.30 -8.54
CA ASN A 12 -5.93 8.87 -9.43
C ASN A 12 -4.83 9.63 -8.68
N GLN A 13 -5.20 10.42 -7.65
CA GLN A 13 -4.23 11.13 -6.84
C GLN A 13 -3.30 10.19 -6.06
N THR A 14 -3.82 9.08 -5.52
CA THR A 14 -3.00 8.04 -4.86
C THR A 14 -2.03 7.41 -5.86
N LEU A 15 -2.49 7.09 -7.07
CA LEU A 15 -1.61 6.51 -8.10
C LEU A 15 -0.54 7.49 -8.56
N THR A 16 -0.85 8.79 -8.68
CA THR A 16 0.15 9.83 -8.97
C THR A 16 1.21 9.90 -7.88
N ILE A 17 0.81 9.93 -6.61
CA ILE A 17 1.76 9.97 -5.48
C ILE A 17 2.63 8.71 -5.45
N ILE A 18 2.06 7.54 -5.66
CA ILE A 18 2.82 6.28 -5.73
C ILE A 18 3.84 6.36 -6.87
N ARG A 19 3.43 6.80 -8.07
CA ARG A 19 4.35 6.96 -9.21
C ARG A 19 5.46 7.96 -8.94
N GLU A 20 5.18 9.07 -8.28
CA GLU A 20 6.20 10.05 -7.87
C GLU A 20 7.17 9.48 -6.83
N LEU A 21 6.70 8.57 -5.97
CA LEU A 21 7.54 7.89 -4.99
C LEU A 21 8.36 6.74 -5.60
N THR A 22 7.84 6.08 -6.65
CA THR A 22 8.48 4.93 -7.31
C THR A 22 9.27 5.29 -8.57
N SER A 23 9.20 6.53 -9.07
CA SER A 23 10.03 6.94 -10.22
C SER A 23 11.49 7.01 -9.78
N VAL A 24 12.22 5.95 -10.10
CA VAL A 24 13.66 5.73 -9.85
C VAL A 24 14.53 6.88 -10.38
N GLU A 25 14.04 7.69 -11.33
CA GLU A 25 14.72 8.91 -11.81
C GLU A 25 14.90 10.00 -10.73
N PHE A 26 14.18 9.93 -9.61
CA PHE A 26 14.32 10.93 -8.52
C PHE A 26 15.53 10.67 -7.62
N ILE A 27 16.11 9.46 -7.64
CA ILE A 27 17.19 9.06 -6.71
C ILE A 27 18.55 8.96 -7.41
N SER A 28 18.59 8.70 -8.73
CA SER A 28 19.86 8.46 -9.44
C SER A 28 20.56 9.69 -9.99
N ASN A 29 19.86 10.83 -10.19
CA ASN A 29 20.40 11.99 -10.93
C ASN A 29 20.32 13.35 -10.21
N GLN A 30 19.74 13.42 -9.00
CA GLN A 30 19.90 14.62 -8.17
C GLN A 30 21.00 14.34 -7.16
N GLU A 31 22.06 15.15 -7.23
CA GLU A 31 23.14 15.18 -6.28
C GLU A 31 22.62 14.94 -4.85
N VAL A 32 23.42 14.22 -4.06
CA VAL A 32 23.23 13.89 -2.64
C VAL A 32 23.23 15.15 -1.74
N THR A 33 22.84 16.31 -2.27
CA THR A 33 23.04 17.63 -1.66
C THR A 33 21.91 18.08 -0.74
N ASP A 34 20.80 17.33 -0.61
CA ASP A 34 19.74 17.70 0.34
C ASP A 34 18.87 16.51 0.81
N VAL A 35 19.53 15.49 1.39
CA VAL A 35 18.91 14.27 1.93
C VAL A 35 17.73 14.58 2.87
N ASP A 36 17.86 15.62 3.71
CA ASP A 36 16.82 16.04 4.65
C ASP A 36 15.58 16.59 3.96
N LYS A 37 15.75 17.34 2.86
CA LYS A 37 14.63 17.87 2.08
C LYS A 37 13.88 16.75 1.37
N ASN A 38 14.60 15.78 0.81
CA ASN A 38 14.01 14.60 0.16
C ASN A 38 13.29 13.70 1.17
N ALA A 39 13.86 13.50 2.35
CA ALA A 39 13.21 12.77 3.45
C ALA A 39 11.92 13.47 3.90
N LYS A 40 11.94 14.79 4.11
CA LYS A 40 10.74 15.58 4.47
C LYS A 40 9.66 15.49 3.40
N LYS A 41 10.03 15.56 2.12
CA LYS A 41 9.09 15.41 0.99
C LYS A 41 8.46 14.02 0.97
N SER A 42 9.27 12.96 1.11
CA SER A 42 8.80 11.57 1.18
C SER A 42 7.81 11.35 2.33
N ILE A 43 8.13 11.85 3.53
CA ILE A 43 7.22 11.78 4.69
C ILE A 43 5.89 12.49 4.41
N LYS A 44 5.92 13.67 3.78
CA LYS A 44 4.70 14.43 3.44
C LYS A 44 3.84 13.69 2.41
N LEU A 45 4.46 13.10 1.40
CA LEU A 45 3.78 12.31 0.38
C LEU A 45 3.18 11.03 0.98
N GLY A 46 3.93 10.31 1.83
CA GLY A 46 3.45 9.13 2.53
C GLY A 46 2.23 9.42 3.41
N LYS A 47 2.24 10.51 4.19
CA LYS A 47 1.07 10.94 4.98
C LYS A 47 -0.16 11.20 4.10
N LYS A 48 0.03 11.87 2.97
CA LYS A 48 -1.06 12.17 2.03
C LYS A 48 -1.60 10.91 1.35
N ALA A 49 -0.73 9.96 1.01
CA ALA A 49 -1.15 8.65 0.53
C ALA A 49 -1.97 7.90 1.59
N ASP A 50 -1.54 7.91 2.85
CA ASP A 50 -2.27 7.30 3.96
C ASP A 50 -3.66 7.91 4.13
N GLU A 51 -3.80 9.23 4.03
CA GLU A 51 -5.10 9.91 4.08
C GLU A 51 -6.07 9.41 2.99
N TYR A 52 -5.58 9.22 1.76
CA TYR A 52 -6.40 8.72 0.66
C TYR A 52 -6.72 7.24 0.81
N ILE A 53 -5.75 6.44 1.25
CA ILE A 53 -5.97 5.02 1.54
C ILE A 53 -7.04 4.87 2.64
N CYS A 54 -6.98 5.69 3.70
CA CYS A 54 -8.01 5.72 4.75
C CYS A 54 -9.41 5.95 4.16
N GLN A 55 -9.56 6.92 3.26
CA GLN A 55 -10.85 7.22 2.63
C GLN A 55 -11.34 6.04 1.78
N LEU A 56 -10.44 5.40 1.04
CA LEU A 56 -10.77 4.23 0.22
C LEU A 56 -11.19 3.03 1.08
N VAL A 57 -10.37 2.62 2.05
CA VAL A 57 -10.63 1.40 2.84
C VAL A 57 -11.81 1.53 3.82
N ARG A 58 -12.24 2.76 4.12
CA ARG A 58 -13.42 3.03 4.97
C ARG A 58 -14.72 3.18 4.18
N SER A 59 -14.66 3.14 2.85
CA SER A 59 -15.84 3.17 1.98
C SER A 59 -16.06 1.82 1.31
N LYS A 60 -17.34 1.44 1.09
CA LYS A 60 -17.67 0.20 0.39
C LYS A 60 -17.11 0.24 -1.04
N GLU A 61 -17.30 1.35 -1.71
CA GLU A 61 -16.88 1.60 -3.08
C GLU A 61 -15.34 1.57 -3.23
N GLY A 62 -14.61 2.13 -2.27
CA GLY A 62 -13.14 2.07 -2.28
C GLY A 62 -12.61 0.66 -2.06
N ILE A 63 -13.26 -0.12 -1.19
CA ILE A 63 -12.97 -1.56 -1.04
C ILE A 63 -13.22 -2.30 -2.35
N GLU A 64 -14.36 -2.06 -3.04
CA GLU A 64 -14.64 -2.68 -4.33
C GLU A 64 -13.60 -2.31 -5.41
N LYS A 65 -13.12 -1.07 -5.42
CA LYS A 65 -12.02 -0.66 -6.31
C LYS A 65 -10.73 -1.40 -6.02
N TYR A 66 -10.37 -1.56 -4.75
CA TYR A 66 -9.21 -2.36 -4.39
C TYR A 66 -9.39 -3.84 -4.76
N ARG A 67 -10.58 -4.43 -4.56
CA ARG A 67 -10.90 -5.79 -5.01
C ARG A 67 -10.70 -5.95 -6.51
N TYR A 68 -11.17 -4.99 -7.31
CA TYR A 68 -10.93 -4.96 -8.74
C TYR A 68 -9.43 -4.94 -9.09
N TRP A 69 -8.63 -4.16 -8.36
CA TRP A 69 -7.18 -4.10 -8.57
C TRP A 69 -6.41 -5.35 -8.17
N LEU A 70 -6.89 -6.12 -7.19
CA LEU A 70 -6.30 -7.45 -6.88
C LEU A 70 -6.32 -8.38 -8.12
N SER A 71 -7.35 -8.23 -8.96
CA SER A 71 -7.49 -8.95 -10.23
C SER A 71 -6.93 -8.23 -11.47
N SER A 72 -6.24 -7.09 -11.29
CA SER A 72 -5.65 -6.35 -12.41
C SER A 72 -4.57 -7.17 -13.13
N THR A 73 -4.33 -6.89 -14.40
CA THR A 73 -3.17 -7.41 -15.13
C THR A 73 -1.89 -6.61 -14.89
N ILE A 74 -1.99 -5.47 -14.19
CA ILE A 74 -0.87 -4.56 -13.91
C ILE A 74 -0.31 -4.85 -12.52
N ASP A 75 0.91 -5.37 -12.43
CA ASP A 75 1.48 -5.88 -11.18
C ASP A 75 1.61 -4.81 -10.08
N TYR A 76 1.93 -3.55 -10.39
CA TYR A 76 1.99 -2.49 -9.35
C TYR A 76 0.61 -2.23 -8.71
N GLN A 77 -0.48 -2.34 -9.49
CA GLN A 77 -1.83 -2.16 -8.95
C GLN A 77 -2.21 -3.31 -8.04
N ARG A 78 -1.89 -4.55 -8.46
CA ARG A 78 -2.10 -5.76 -7.66
C ARG A 78 -1.33 -5.70 -6.35
N TRP A 79 -0.04 -5.34 -6.41
CA TRP A 79 0.82 -5.16 -5.25
C TRP A 79 0.26 -4.11 -4.29
N ASN A 80 -0.06 -2.92 -4.79
CA ASN A 80 -0.60 -1.84 -3.94
C ASN A 80 -1.94 -2.21 -3.30
N ALA A 81 -2.82 -2.87 -4.06
CA ALA A 81 -4.09 -3.34 -3.55
C ALA A 81 -3.90 -4.39 -2.46
N ALA A 82 -3.06 -5.41 -2.71
CA ALA A 82 -2.78 -6.46 -1.74
C ALA A 82 -2.12 -5.91 -0.48
N PHE A 83 -1.19 -4.97 -0.62
CA PHE A 83 -0.52 -4.34 0.51
C PHE A 83 -1.50 -3.61 1.43
N ASN A 84 -2.45 -2.86 0.88
CA ASN A 84 -3.38 -2.07 1.70
C ASN A 84 -4.60 -2.88 2.16
N MET A 85 -5.04 -3.89 1.40
CA MET A 85 -6.19 -4.74 1.74
C MET A 85 -5.85 -5.94 2.60
N TYR A 86 -4.57 -6.18 2.88
CA TYR A 86 -4.10 -7.30 3.70
C TYR A 86 -4.92 -7.52 4.99
N PRO A 87 -5.27 -6.48 5.78
CA PRO A 87 -6.06 -6.69 7.00
C PRO A 87 -7.46 -7.27 6.78
N LEU A 88 -8.06 -7.02 5.61
CA LEU A 88 -9.40 -7.50 5.28
C LEU A 88 -9.35 -8.89 4.63
N PHE A 89 -8.35 -9.16 3.80
CA PHE A 89 -8.20 -10.38 3.01
C PHE A 89 -6.77 -10.95 3.08
N PRO A 90 -6.30 -11.36 4.27
CA PRO A 90 -4.89 -11.67 4.49
C PRO A 90 -4.36 -12.82 3.63
N LYS A 91 -5.10 -13.92 3.47
CA LYS A 91 -4.67 -15.08 2.68
C LYS A 91 -4.58 -14.73 1.20
N GLU A 92 -5.61 -14.09 0.65
CA GLU A 92 -5.64 -13.69 -0.77
C GLU A 92 -4.55 -12.65 -1.07
N CYS A 93 -4.43 -11.62 -0.23
CA CYS A 93 -3.44 -10.56 -0.42
C CYS A 93 -2.02 -11.11 -0.30
N PHE A 94 -1.73 -11.97 0.69
CA PHE A 94 -0.39 -12.54 0.84
C PHE A 94 0.05 -13.34 -0.39
N LYS A 95 -0.87 -14.14 -0.95
CA LYS A 95 -0.61 -14.87 -2.20
C LYS A 95 -0.25 -13.92 -3.35
N ILE A 96 -1.00 -12.84 -3.51
CA ILE A 96 -0.74 -11.85 -4.57
C ILE A 96 0.61 -11.14 -4.36
N LEU A 97 0.96 -10.78 -3.11
CA LEU A 97 2.26 -10.18 -2.81
C LEU A 97 3.41 -11.12 -3.22
N LEU A 98 3.33 -12.41 -2.88
CA LEU A 98 4.31 -13.41 -3.30
C LEU A 98 4.39 -13.58 -4.82
N GLU A 99 3.26 -13.53 -5.52
CA GLU A 99 3.24 -13.60 -6.99
C GLU A 99 3.90 -12.39 -7.64
N CYS A 100 3.64 -11.19 -7.12
CA CYS A 100 4.24 -9.95 -7.62
C CYS A 100 5.76 -9.92 -7.37
N GLU A 101 6.22 -10.32 -6.18
CA GLU A 101 7.65 -10.40 -5.86
C GLU A 101 8.40 -11.37 -6.79
N LYS A 102 7.81 -12.53 -7.08
CA LYS A 102 8.40 -13.52 -8.00
C LYS A 102 8.57 -13.00 -9.42
N LYS A 103 7.66 -12.14 -9.86
CA LYS A 103 7.68 -11.52 -11.20
C LYS A 103 8.58 -10.28 -11.28
N CYS A 104 8.92 -9.68 -10.14
CA CYS A 104 9.78 -8.51 -10.09
C CYS A 104 11.22 -8.92 -10.45
N ASN A 105 11.75 -8.29 -11.50
CA ASN A 105 13.12 -8.51 -11.97
C ASN A 105 14.11 -7.46 -11.44
N GLU A 106 13.61 -6.34 -10.92
CA GLU A 106 14.45 -5.28 -10.37
C GLU A 106 14.87 -5.63 -8.94
N GLU A 107 16.18 -5.82 -8.71
CA GLU A 107 16.69 -6.32 -7.43
C GLU A 107 16.35 -5.41 -6.24
N LEU A 108 16.43 -4.10 -6.42
CA LEU A 108 16.11 -3.13 -5.37
C LEU A 108 14.63 -3.18 -4.99
N GLU A 109 13.73 -3.12 -5.98
CA GLU A 109 12.29 -3.22 -5.75
C GLU A 109 11.92 -4.57 -5.12
N LYS A 110 12.52 -5.66 -5.60
CA LYS A 110 12.32 -7.00 -5.05
C LYS A 110 12.78 -7.11 -3.59
N SER A 111 13.87 -6.45 -3.23
CA SER A 111 14.34 -6.36 -1.86
C SER A 111 13.31 -5.67 -0.95
N ASP A 112 12.77 -4.53 -1.40
CA ASP A 112 11.72 -3.80 -0.68
C ASP A 112 10.42 -4.63 -0.54
N MET A 113 10.04 -5.34 -1.61
CA MET A 113 8.90 -6.27 -1.58
C MET A 113 9.12 -7.39 -0.56
N ASN A 114 10.33 -7.96 -0.51
CA ASN A 114 10.68 -9.01 0.44
C ASN A 114 10.64 -8.52 1.88
N VAL A 115 11.05 -7.28 2.18
CA VAL A 115 10.89 -6.67 3.51
C VAL A 115 9.41 -6.66 3.90
N VAL A 116 8.53 -6.19 3.03
CA VAL A 116 7.08 -6.15 3.27
C VAL A 116 6.50 -7.55 3.49
N ILE A 117 6.84 -8.51 2.64
CA ILE A 117 6.36 -9.90 2.76
C ILE A 117 6.83 -10.52 4.07
N ASN A 118 8.10 -10.30 4.45
CA ASN A 118 8.63 -10.79 5.72
C ASN A 118 7.96 -10.17 6.94
N LEU A 119 7.59 -8.89 6.84
CA LEU A 119 6.81 -8.21 7.87
C LEU A 119 5.39 -8.77 7.99
N TYR A 120 4.78 -9.25 6.90
CA TYR A 120 3.47 -9.92 6.97
C TYR A 120 3.55 -11.40 7.34
N SER A 121 4.65 -12.09 7.05
CA SER A 121 4.81 -13.53 7.35
C SER A 121 5.15 -13.80 8.81
N LYS A 122 5.88 -12.87 9.45
CA LYS A 122 6.10 -12.89 10.90
C LYS A 122 4.80 -12.47 11.58
N SER A 123 4.30 -13.31 12.50
CA SER A 123 3.10 -13.08 13.31
C SER A 123 2.93 -11.60 13.66
N PHE A 124 1.73 -11.06 13.46
CA PHE A 124 1.36 -9.67 13.72
C PHE A 124 1.79 -9.20 15.12
N ASP A 125 3.03 -8.72 15.21
CA ASP A 125 3.59 -8.16 16.42
C ASP A 125 3.22 -6.68 16.46
N ASN A 126 2.83 -6.21 17.64
CA ASN A 126 2.52 -4.80 17.89
C ASN A 126 3.72 -3.88 17.59
N ASP A 127 4.94 -4.44 17.54
CA ASP A 127 6.16 -3.71 17.19
C ASP A 127 6.44 -3.59 15.68
N ASN A 128 5.63 -4.22 14.84
CA ASN A 128 5.72 -4.07 13.40
C ASN A 128 5.19 -2.70 12.95
N ILE A 129 6.05 -1.89 12.31
CA ILE A 129 5.71 -0.55 11.83
C ILE A 129 4.56 -0.56 10.82
N LEU A 130 4.46 -1.59 9.96
CA LEU A 130 3.34 -1.76 9.03
C LEU A 130 2.05 -2.06 9.76
N TYR A 131 2.10 -2.90 10.79
CA TYR A 131 0.93 -3.20 11.61
C TYR A 131 0.38 -1.93 12.29
N ARG A 132 1.26 -1.14 12.91
CA ARG A 132 0.87 0.14 13.53
C ARG A 132 0.28 1.13 12.52
N ARG A 133 0.85 1.20 11.31
CA ARG A 133 0.31 2.03 10.22
C ARG A 133 -1.10 1.57 9.81
N LEU A 134 -1.28 0.27 9.56
CA LEU A 134 -2.57 -0.28 9.14
C LEU A 134 -3.64 -0.11 10.20
N LYS A 135 -3.33 -0.27 11.50
CA LYS A 135 -4.26 0.02 12.60
C LYS A 135 -4.82 1.44 12.54
N LYS A 136 -3.94 2.42 12.29
CA LYS A 136 -4.34 3.83 12.11
C LYS A 136 -5.20 4.03 10.87
N ILE A 137 -4.82 3.39 9.76
CA ILE A 137 -5.57 3.48 8.49
C ILE A 137 -6.99 2.96 8.66
N TYR A 138 -7.12 1.77 9.23
CA TYR A 138 -8.39 1.10 9.46
C TYR A 138 -9.16 1.60 10.68
N ASN A 139 -8.54 2.42 11.53
CA ASN A 139 -9.10 2.92 12.79
C ASN A 139 -9.54 1.80 13.74
N VAL A 140 -8.65 0.82 13.97
CA VAL A 140 -8.90 -0.31 14.85
C VAL A 140 -7.72 -0.60 15.76
N ASP A 141 -8.03 -1.11 16.95
CA ASP A 141 -7.03 -1.52 17.93
C ASP A 141 -6.43 -2.90 17.64
N ASP A 142 -7.13 -3.73 16.87
CA ASP A 142 -6.64 -5.02 16.42
C ASP A 142 -7.14 -5.31 15.00
N LEU A 143 -6.20 -5.54 14.06
CA LEU A 143 -6.51 -5.88 12.67
C LEU A 143 -7.20 -7.25 12.54
N SER A 144 -7.05 -8.14 13.52
CA SER A 144 -7.69 -9.46 13.50
C SER A 144 -9.22 -9.37 13.53
N LEU A 145 -9.77 -8.27 14.06
CA LEU A 145 -11.20 -8.03 14.22
C LEU A 145 -11.91 -7.67 12.90
N ILE A 146 -11.16 -7.20 11.90
CA ILE A 146 -11.72 -6.72 10.63
C ILE A 146 -11.52 -7.70 9.47
N SER A 147 -10.84 -8.82 9.71
CA SER A 147 -10.64 -9.86 8.69
C SER A 147 -11.99 -10.39 8.21
N ARG A 148 -12.18 -10.36 6.88
CA ARG A 148 -13.37 -10.86 6.19
C ARG A 148 -13.21 -12.28 5.69
N GLU A 149 -12.01 -12.85 5.86
CA GLU A 149 -11.71 -14.25 5.55
C GLU A 149 -11.91 -15.18 6.77
N ARG A 150 -12.59 -14.70 7.83
CA ARG A 150 -13.07 -15.55 8.91
C ARG A 150 -14.22 -16.43 8.39
N LEU A 151 -13.85 -17.60 7.87
CA LEU A 151 -14.63 -18.82 7.75
C LEU A 151 -13.76 -19.99 8.21
#